data_AF-A0A957U5K5-F1
#
_entry.id   AF-A0A957U5K5-F1
#
_cell.length_a   1.000
_cell.length_b   1.000
_cell.length_c   1.000
_cell.angle_alpha   90.00
_cell.angle_beta   90.00
_cell.angle_gamma   90.00
#
_symmetry.space_group_name_H-M   'P 1'
#
loop_
_entity.id
_entity.type
_entity.pdbx_description
1 polymer ?
#
loop_
_entity_poly.entity_id
_entity_poly.type
_entity_poly.pdbx_seq_one_letter_code
_entity_poly.pdbx_strand_id
1 'polypeptide(L)'
;WRMEADGANPTHMVREEANCWFPHVSPDGAWVAYIAYGKDDVAPGDHPANKHVELRLVPAAGGDSRTIAQLFGGQGTINVNSWAPDSRTLAFVSYRLKP
;
A
#
# COMPACT_ATOMS: atom_id res chain seq x y z
N TRP A 1 4.30 7.19 6.47
CA TRP A 1 5.43 7.84 7.17
C TRP A 1 6.62 6.90 7.15
N ARG A 2 7.84 7.42 7.27
CA ARG A 2 9.05 6.68 7.63
C ARG A 2 9.74 7.37 8.79
N MET A 3 10.55 6.64 9.55
CA MET A 3 11.34 7.16 10.66
C MET A 3 12.60 6.31 10.79
N GLU A 4 13.61 6.82 11.49
CA GLU A 4 14.77 6.03 11.89
C GLU A 4 14.35 4.89 12.82
N ALA A 5 15.20 3.88 12.98
CA ALA A 5 14.86 2.67 13.76
C ALA A 5 14.58 2.96 15.24
N ASP A 6 15.11 4.06 15.78
CA ASP A 6 14.85 4.55 17.14
C ASP A 6 13.58 5.42 17.23
N GLY A 7 12.86 5.60 16.13
CA GLY A 7 11.66 6.44 16.02
C GLY A 7 11.95 7.92 15.74
N ALA A 8 13.21 8.34 15.62
CA ALA A 8 13.56 9.71 15.31
C ALA A 8 13.25 10.09 13.85
N ASN A 9 13.22 11.39 13.58
CA ASN A 9 13.09 11.99 12.24
C ASN A 9 11.88 11.49 11.42
N PRO A 10 10.64 11.57 11.95
CA PRO A 10 9.46 11.16 11.21
C PRO A 10 9.30 12.00 9.95
N THR A 11 9.24 11.33 8.80
CA THR A 11 9.09 11.94 7.47
C THR A 11 7.80 11.49 6.82
N HIS A 12 7.03 12.45 6.32
CA HIS A 12 5.82 12.16 5.56
C HIS A 12 6.19 11.76 4.13
N MET A 13 5.87 10.53 3.76
CA MET A 13 6.35 9.89 2.51
C MET A 13 5.51 10.24 1.28
N VAL A 14 4.19 10.27 1.46
CA VAL A 14 3.19 10.50 0.42
C VAL A 14 2.14 11.45 0.98
N ARG A 15 1.58 12.33 0.15
CA ARG A 15 0.47 13.22 0.50
C ARG A 15 -0.65 13.00 -0.51
N GLU A 16 -1.68 12.30 -0.09
CA GLU A 16 -2.74 11.84 -1.00
C GLU A 16 -4.11 11.97 -0.33
N GLU A 17 -5.14 12.21 -1.15
CA GLU A 17 -6.54 12.17 -0.74
C GLU A 17 -7.03 10.71 -0.71
N ALA A 18 -6.43 9.90 0.15
CA ALA A 18 -6.69 8.47 0.28
C ALA A 18 -6.25 7.95 1.65
N ASN A 19 -6.93 6.92 2.15
CA ASN A 19 -6.49 6.21 3.35
C ASN A 19 -5.56 5.06 2.93
N CYS A 20 -4.27 5.16 3.31
CA CYS A 20 -3.22 4.27 2.82
C CYS A 20 -2.81 3.24 3.89
N TRP A 21 -2.73 1.97 3.50
CA TRP A 21 -2.48 0.84 4.40
C TRP A 21 -1.49 -0.17 3.83
N PHE A 22 -0.94 -1.01 4.72
CA PHE A 22 -0.05 -2.13 4.40
C PHE A 22 1.20 -1.76 3.57
N PRO A 23 2.04 -0.80 4.02
CA PRO A 23 3.27 -0.47 3.31
C PRO A 23 4.29 -1.61 3.40
N HIS A 24 4.81 -2.05 2.25
CA HIS A 24 5.87 -3.06 2.15
C HIS A 24 7.03 -2.55 1.30
N VAL A 25 8.21 -2.48 1.91
CA VAL A 25 9.46 -2.10 1.25
C VAL A 25 9.95 -3.26 0.37
N SER A 26 10.42 -2.96 -0.84
CA SER A 26 11.07 -3.92 -1.73
C SER A 26 12.39 -4.43 -1.12
N PRO A 27 12.84 -5.67 -1.45
CA PRO A 27 14.11 -6.20 -0.96
C PRO A 27 15.34 -5.32 -1.25
N ASP A 28 15.36 -4.62 -2.38
CA ASP A 28 16.43 -3.67 -2.74
C ASP A 28 16.32 -2.31 -2.01
N GLY A 29 15.26 -2.08 -1.24
CA GLY A 29 15.01 -0.85 -0.50
C GLY A 29 14.59 0.34 -1.36
N ALA A 30 14.37 0.17 -2.67
CA ALA A 30 14.11 1.28 -3.59
C ALA A 30 12.63 1.70 -3.63
N TRP A 31 11.71 0.80 -3.33
CA TRP A 31 10.27 1.01 -3.51
C TRP A 31 9.45 0.62 -2.29
N VAL A 32 8.28 1.24 -2.16
CA VAL A 32 7.25 0.86 -1.19
C VAL A 32 5.94 0.60 -1.94
N ALA A 33 5.41 -0.60 -1.81
CA ALA A 33 4.07 -0.97 -2.26
C ALA A 33 3.07 -0.79 -1.12
N TYR A 34 1.87 -0.31 -1.42
CA TYR A 34 0.81 -0.11 -0.42
C TYR A 34 -0.59 -0.12 -1.04
N ILE A 35 -1.62 -0.30 -0.22
CA ILE A 35 -3.02 -0.17 -0.62
C ILE A 35 -3.50 1.25 -0.37
N ALA A 36 -4.23 1.84 -1.32
CA ALA A 36 -4.98 3.06 -1.12
C ALA A 36 -6.49 2.78 -1.22
N TYR A 37 -7.23 3.13 -0.17
CA TYR A 37 -8.68 3.28 -0.19
C TYR A 37 -9.01 4.71 -0.63
N GLY A 38 -9.98 4.87 -1.51
CA GLY A 38 -10.36 6.17 -2.04
C GLY A 38 -10.78 7.16 -0.95
N LYS A 39 -10.73 8.45 -1.28
CA LYS A 39 -11.21 9.52 -0.41
C LYS A 39 -12.64 9.18 0.04
N ASP A 40 -12.87 9.26 1.36
CA ASP A 40 -14.18 9.03 1.99
C ASP A 40 -14.76 7.60 1.86
N ASP A 41 -14.03 6.64 1.28
CA ASP A 41 -14.48 5.23 1.16
C ASP A 41 -14.52 4.48 2.51
N VAL A 42 -13.64 4.90 3.42
CA VAL A 42 -13.40 4.30 4.75
C VAL A 42 -12.97 5.39 5.74
N ALA A 43 -13.17 5.16 7.05
CA ALA A 43 -12.62 6.05 8.08
C ALA A 43 -11.08 5.94 8.14
N PRO A 44 -10.35 6.97 8.61
CA PRO A 44 -8.88 6.96 8.64
C PRO A 44 -8.22 5.82 9.42
N GLY A 45 -8.93 5.22 10.38
CA GLY A 45 -8.47 4.08 11.18
C GLY A 45 -8.90 2.71 10.62
N ASP A 46 -9.68 2.69 9.54
CA ASP A 46 -10.30 1.48 9.02
C ASP A 46 -9.62 1.01 7.74
N HIS A 47 -9.51 -0.32 7.62
CA HIS A 47 -8.99 -1.00 6.45
C HIS A 47 -9.79 -2.28 6.16
N PRO A 48 -11.09 -2.19 5.84
CA PRO A 48 -11.95 -3.36 5.67
C PRO A 48 -11.64 -4.16 4.39
N ALA A 49 -12.10 -5.40 4.36
CA ALA A 49 -12.22 -6.17 3.13
C ALA A 49 -13.38 -5.66 2.24
N ASN A 50 -13.48 -6.17 1.02
CA ASN A 50 -14.60 -5.99 0.08
C ASN A 50 -14.78 -4.54 -0.41
N LYS A 51 -13.67 -3.86 -0.70
CA LYS A 51 -13.63 -2.51 -1.26
C LYS A 51 -12.98 -2.50 -2.63
N HIS A 52 -13.34 -1.50 -3.44
CA HIS A 52 -12.53 -1.13 -4.60
C HIS A 52 -11.33 -0.35 -4.09
N VAL A 53 -10.13 -0.90 -4.30
CA VAL A 53 -8.89 -0.31 -3.81
C VAL A 53 -7.85 -0.26 -4.92
N GLU A 54 -6.83 0.54 -4.68
CA GLU A 54 -5.67 0.63 -5.56
C GLU A 54 -4.44 0.04 -4.88
N LEU A 55 -3.69 -0.79 -5.63
CA LEU A 55 -2.32 -1.11 -5.27
C LEU A 55 -1.43 -0.03 -5.89
N ARG A 56 -0.68 0.68 -5.05
CA ARG A 56 0.19 1.79 -5.45
C ARG A 56 1.65 1.50 -5.11
N LEU A 57 2.54 2.20 -5.82
CA LEU A 57 3.98 2.15 -5.65
C LEU A 57 4.55 3.56 -5.50
N VAL A 58 5.44 3.77 -4.53
CA VAL A 58 6.18 5.03 -4.32
C VAL A 58 7.66 4.74 -4.13
N PRO A 59 8.59 5.62 -4.55
CA PRO A 59 10.00 5.52 -4.15
C PRO A 59 10.15 5.48 -2.61
N ALA A 60 11.09 4.70 -2.10
CA ALA A 60 11.38 4.63 -0.66
C ALA A 60 11.94 5.95 -0.07
N ALA A 61 12.32 6.89 -0.94
CA ALA A 61 12.64 8.28 -0.60
C ALA A 61 11.39 9.15 -0.34
N GLY A 62 10.21 8.68 -0.74
CA GLY A 62 8.97 9.46 -0.79
C GLY A 62 8.82 10.19 -2.13
N GLY A 63 7.71 10.92 -2.26
CA GLY A 63 7.36 11.67 -3.47
C GLY A 63 6.09 11.14 -4.12
N ASP A 64 6.04 11.21 -5.45
CA ASP A 64 4.85 10.84 -6.21
C ASP A 64 4.69 9.32 -6.27
N SER A 65 3.49 8.85 -5.93
CA SER A 65 3.12 7.46 -6.12
C SER A 65 2.49 7.25 -7.50
N ARG A 66 2.38 5.98 -7.89
CA ARG A 66 1.59 5.56 -9.05
C ARG A 66 0.77 4.33 -8.74
N THR A 67 -0.42 4.26 -9.31
CA THR A 67 -1.26 3.06 -9.29
C THR A 67 -0.70 2.01 -10.23
N ILE A 68 -0.53 0.79 -9.73
CA ILE A 68 -0.07 -0.37 -10.50
C ILE A 68 -1.16 -1.42 -10.72
N ALA A 69 -2.22 -1.40 -9.90
CA ALA A 69 -3.43 -2.18 -10.13
C ALA A 69 -4.65 -1.54 -9.45
N GLN A 70 -5.82 -1.65 -10.08
CA GLN A 70 -7.12 -1.39 -9.45
C GLN A 70 -7.83 -2.73 -9.26
N LEU A 71 -8.30 -3.01 -8.05
CA LEU A 71 -8.82 -4.34 -7.72
C LEU A 71 -9.95 -4.28 -6.69
N PHE A 72 -10.76 -5.34 -6.64
CA PHE A 72 -11.69 -5.57 -5.54
C PHE A 72 -10.99 -6.41 -4.47
N GLY A 73 -10.91 -5.87 -3.25
CA GLY A 73 -10.07 -6.39 -2.17
C GLY A 73 -10.14 -5.51 -0.91
N GLY A 74 -8.99 -5.06 -0.42
CA GLY A 74 -8.83 -4.38 0.87
C GLY A 74 -8.07 -5.25 1.87
N GLN A 75 -8.57 -5.40 3.09
CA GLN A 75 -8.00 -6.39 4.03
C GLN A 75 -7.93 -7.78 3.39
N GLY A 76 -6.76 -8.38 3.41
CA GLY A 76 -6.44 -9.67 2.79
C GLY A 76 -5.70 -9.55 1.46
N THR A 77 -5.54 -8.36 0.88
CA THR A 77 -4.90 -8.18 -0.43
C THR A 77 -3.37 -8.33 -0.38
N ILE A 78 -2.70 -7.63 0.55
CA ILE A 78 -1.24 -7.65 0.78
C ILE A 78 -0.90 -7.51 2.28
N ASN A 79 -1.52 -8.29 3.17
CA ASN A 79 -1.31 -8.15 4.62
C ASN A 79 0.12 -8.47 5.10
N VAL A 80 0.86 -9.23 4.30
CA VAL A 80 2.27 -9.55 4.51
C VAL A 80 3.09 -9.08 3.32
N ASN A 81 4.40 -8.91 3.52
CA ASN A 81 5.27 -8.49 2.44
C ASN A 81 5.16 -9.48 1.27
N SER A 82 4.84 -8.95 0.10
CA SER A 82 4.49 -9.73 -1.09
C SER A 82 5.47 -9.52 -2.25
N TRP A 83 6.62 -8.88 -1.99
CA TRP A 83 7.67 -8.70 -2.98
C TRP A 83 8.39 -10.01 -3.30
N ALA A 84 8.63 -10.25 -4.58
CA ALA A 84 9.61 -11.24 -5.01
C ALA A 84 11.02 -10.79 -4.58
N PRO A 85 11.95 -11.73 -4.29
CA PRO A 85 13.33 -11.40 -3.86
C PRO A 85 14.10 -10.51 -4.85
N ASP A 86 13.73 -10.54 -6.13
CA ASP A 86 14.34 -9.74 -7.20
C ASP A 86 13.82 -8.29 -7.26
N SER A 87 12.88 -7.92 -6.39
CA SER A 87 12.26 -6.58 -6.32
C SER A 87 11.50 -6.16 -7.59
N ARG A 88 11.13 -7.10 -8.47
CA ARG A 88 10.45 -6.80 -9.75
C ARG A 88 8.97 -7.12 -9.75
N THR A 89 8.54 -8.02 -8.87
CA THR A 89 7.18 -8.57 -8.90
C THR A 89 6.54 -8.53 -7.51
N LEU A 90 5.22 -8.37 -7.48
CA LEU A 90 4.39 -8.43 -6.29
C LEU A 90 3.35 -9.54 -6.45
N ALA A 91 3.17 -10.34 -5.40
CA ALA A 91 1.97 -11.16 -5.24
C ALA A 91 0.85 -10.32 -4.60
N PHE A 92 -0.41 -10.55 -4.98
CA PHE A 92 -1.56 -9.92 -4.33
C PHE A 92 -2.80 -10.78 -4.51
N VAL A 93 -3.81 -10.55 -3.67
CA VAL A 93 -5.10 -11.24 -3.76
C VAL A 93 -6.19 -10.26 -4.20
N SER A 94 -6.98 -10.66 -5.19
CA SER A 94 -8.25 -10.03 -5.54
C SER A 94 -9.31 -11.12 -5.72
N TYR A 95 -10.57 -10.78 -5.44
CA TYR A 95 -11.67 -11.73 -5.44
C TYR A 95 -12.97 -11.05 -5.86
N ARG A 96 -14.05 -11.83 -5.93
CA ARG A 96 -15.41 -11.33 -6.18
C ARG A 96 -16.35 -11.92 -5.15
N LEU A 97 -17.37 -11.16 -4.76
CA LEU A 97 -18.44 -11.68 -3.92
C LEU A 97 -19.29 -12.66 -4.74
N LYS A 98 -19.77 -13.72 -4.08
CA LYS A 98 -20.79 -14.57 -4.67
C LYS A 98 -22.10 -13.76 -4.77
N PRO A 99 -22.89 -13.95 -5.84
CA PRO A 99 -24.23 -13.38 -5.95
C PRO A 99 -25.11 -13.78 -4.77
#